data_AF-B9IWL2-F1
#
_entry.id   AF-B9IWL2-F1
#
_cell.length_a   1.000
_cell.length_b   1.000
_cell.length_c   1.000
_cell.angle_alpha   90.00
_cell.angle_beta   90.00
_cell.angle_gamma   90.00
#
_symmetry.space_group_name_H-M   'P 1'
#
loop_
_entity.id
_entity.type
_entity.pdbx_description
1 polymer ?
#
loop_
_entity_poly.entity_id
_entity_poly.type
_entity_poly.pdbx_seq_one_letter_code
_entity_poly.pdbx_strand_id
1 'polypeptide(L)'
;MCIYSKKVIMKQYKPKEFSEMLNVSVKTLQSWDNQGVLPAYRNPKGRYFVSVLCELEEMATKLALNKIGLGIDLGVKDFATRSDGIVHENINKTIKVKKIEKRLKREQRSLARKFENLKKRGEKSVTNKRVDIDKNVLRVQKLHARLANIRIEYVKSIVTNVVKTKPTFITVEDLNVKGMMKNKHLSKTIAK
;
A
#
# COMPACT_ATOMS: atom_id res chain seq x y z
N MET A 1 -27.08 -18.31 -21.75
CA MET A 1 -26.04 -19.09 -21.03
C MET A 1 -25.14 -18.10 -20.30
N CYS A 2 -25.37 -17.85 -19.02
CA CYS A 2 -24.55 -16.92 -18.22
C CYS A 2 -23.25 -17.60 -17.84
N ILE A 3 -22.12 -17.04 -18.28
CA ILE A 3 -20.79 -17.50 -17.89
C ILE A 3 -20.56 -16.96 -16.47
N TYR A 4 -20.70 -17.83 -15.46
CA TYR A 4 -20.37 -17.49 -14.08
C TYR A 4 -18.85 -17.48 -13.94
N SER A 5 -18.26 -16.29 -13.85
CA SER A 5 -16.87 -16.14 -13.45
C SER A 5 -16.82 -16.09 -11.91
N LYS A 6 -16.20 -17.09 -11.28
CA LYS A 6 -15.97 -17.07 -9.83
C LYS A 6 -14.92 -16.03 -9.49
N LYS A 7 -15.28 -15.02 -8.70
CA LYS A 7 -14.33 -14.02 -8.21
C LYS A 7 -14.03 -14.26 -6.75
N VAL A 8 -12.76 -14.46 -6.46
CA VAL A 8 -12.25 -14.61 -5.10
C VAL A 8 -11.84 -13.23 -4.59
N ILE A 9 -12.45 -12.78 -3.49
CA ILE A 9 -12.10 -11.51 -2.84
C ILE A 9 -11.57 -11.80 -1.44
N MET A 10 -10.38 -11.29 -1.13
CA MET A 10 -9.83 -11.28 0.22
C MET A 10 -10.16 -9.94 0.88
N LYS A 11 -10.88 -10.00 2.01
CA LYS A 11 -11.24 -8.81 2.79
C LYS A 11 -10.62 -8.88 4.18
N GLN A 12 -10.01 -7.78 4.60
CA GLN A 12 -9.37 -7.66 5.90
C GLN A 12 -10.25 -6.86 6.85
N TYR A 13 -10.41 -7.36 8.06
CA TYR A 13 -11.20 -6.75 9.12
C TYR A 13 -10.34 -6.50 10.35
N LYS A 14 -10.59 -5.40 11.07
CA LYS A 14 -10.06 -5.27 12.42
C LYS A 14 -10.77 -6.26 13.34
N PRO A 15 -10.11 -6.77 14.41
CA PRO A 15 -10.72 -7.74 15.31
C PRO A 15 -12.08 -7.28 15.88
N LYS A 16 -12.22 -5.99 16.19
CA LYS A 16 -13.48 -5.42 16.68
C LYS A 16 -14.59 -5.43 15.63
N GLU A 17 -14.29 -5.00 14.41
CA GLU A 17 -15.25 -4.99 13.30
C GLU A 17 -15.69 -6.43 12.96
N PHE A 18 -14.76 -7.38 13.00
CA PHE A 18 -15.04 -8.79 12.74
C PHE A 18 -15.85 -9.46 13.86
N SER A 19 -15.56 -9.11 15.12
CA SER A 19 -16.28 -9.63 16.28
C SER A 19 -17.74 -9.16 16.29
N GLU A 20 -17.97 -7.90 15.92
CA GLU A 20 -19.32 -7.34 15.73
C GLU A 20 -20.08 -8.07 14.62
N MET A 21 -19.41 -8.35 13.49
CA MET A 21 -20.02 -9.07 12.36
C MET A 21 -20.45 -10.50 12.69
N LEU A 22 -19.67 -11.21 13.51
CA LEU A 22 -19.98 -12.57 13.95
C LEU A 22 -20.82 -12.63 15.23
N ASN A 23 -21.14 -11.47 15.82
CA ASN A 23 -21.80 -11.37 17.13
C ASN A 23 -21.09 -12.18 18.24
N VAL A 24 -19.76 -12.08 18.29
CA VAL A 24 -18.91 -12.73 19.31
C VAL A 24 -18.01 -11.70 19.99
N SER A 25 -17.40 -12.08 21.11
CA SER A 25 -16.41 -11.22 21.77
C SER A 25 -15.04 -11.27 21.08
N VAL A 26 -14.26 -10.19 21.18
CA VAL A 26 -12.86 -10.18 20.71
C VAL A 26 -12.00 -11.23 21.43
N LYS A 27 -12.32 -11.55 22.70
CA LYS A 27 -11.63 -12.62 23.46
C LYS A 27 -11.87 -13.99 22.83
N THR A 28 -13.08 -14.23 22.32
CA THR A 28 -13.42 -15.47 21.60
C THR A 28 -12.59 -15.58 20.33
N LEU A 29 -12.46 -14.50 19.55
CA LEU A 29 -11.59 -14.48 18.37
C LEU A 29 -10.11 -14.74 18.72
N GLN A 30 -9.63 -14.21 19.85
CA GLN A 30 -8.26 -14.47 20.32
C GLN A 30 -8.06 -15.93 20.74
N SER A 31 -9.07 -16.55 21.37
CA SER A 31 -9.03 -17.98 21.67
C SER A 31 -8.93 -18.81 20.39
N TRP A 32 -9.71 -18.47 19.36
CA TRP A 32 -9.65 -19.14 18.06
C TRP A 32 -8.32 -18.93 17.32
N ASP A 33 -7.69 -17.75 17.42
CA ASP A 33 -6.33 -17.51 16.91
C ASP A 33 -5.31 -18.43 17.60
N ASN A 34 -5.35 -18.47 18.94
CA ASN A 34 -4.44 -19.31 19.73
C ASN A 34 -4.62 -20.82 19.48
N GLN A 35 -5.85 -21.24 19.16
CA GLN A 35 -6.18 -22.63 18.82
C GLN A 35 -5.95 -22.97 17.34
N GLY A 36 -5.59 -21.99 16.50
CA GLY A 36 -5.38 -22.18 15.06
C GLY A 36 -6.67 -22.31 14.23
N VAL A 37 -7.84 -22.14 14.86
CA VAL A 37 -9.16 -22.21 14.20
C VAL A 37 -9.38 -21.02 13.26
N LEU A 38 -8.91 -19.84 13.66
CA LEU A 38 -8.98 -18.63 12.86
C LEU A 38 -7.67 -17.83 13.01
N PRO A 39 -6.62 -18.18 12.25
CA PRO A 39 -5.32 -17.55 12.40
C PRO A 39 -5.36 -16.07 11.99
N ALA A 40 -4.99 -15.19 12.93
CA ALA A 40 -4.94 -13.75 12.70
C ALA A 40 -3.61 -13.35 12.04
N TYR A 41 -3.69 -12.55 10.98
CA TYR A 41 -2.50 -11.97 10.37
C TYR A 41 -1.95 -10.82 11.22
N ARG A 42 -0.68 -10.91 11.62
CA ARG A 42 0.04 -9.88 12.39
C ARG A 42 0.93 -9.08 11.44
N ASN A 43 0.60 -7.81 11.20
CA ASN A 43 1.47 -6.91 10.44
C ASN A 43 2.70 -6.53 11.28
N PRO A 44 3.90 -6.32 10.69
CA PRO A 44 5.11 -5.82 11.37
C PRO A 44 4.92 -4.59 12.28
N LYS A 45 3.83 -3.83 12.12
CA LYS A 45 3.43 -2.72 12.99
C LYS A 45 2.75 -3.13 14.31
N GLY A 46 2.63 -4.43 14.60
CA GLY A 46 1.90 -4.95 15.77
C GLY A 46 0.38 -4.83 15.65
N ARG A 47 -0.15 -4.75 14.43
CA ARG A 47 -1.61 -4.71 14.17
C ARG A 47 -2.08 -6.10 13.74
N TYR A 48 -3.22 -6.51 14.30
CA TYR A 48 -3.86 -7.79 14.03
C TYR A 48 -5.03 -7.56 13.09
N PHE A 49 -5.17 -8.42 12.08
CA PHE A 49 -6.29 -8.42 11.15
C PHE A 49 -6.78 -9.84 10.93
N VAL A 50 -8.09 -9.99 10.79
CA VAL A 50 -8.70 -11.22 10.28
C VAL A 50 -8.89 -11.06 8.78
N SER A 51 -8.36 -12.01 8.00
CA SER A 51 -8.54 -12.02 6.55
C SER A 51 -9.56 -13.09 6.20
N VAL A 52 -10.65 -12.70 5.55
CA VAL A 52 -11.67 -13.63 5.07
C VAL A 52 -11.57 -13.71 3.57
N LEU A 53 -11.52 -14.93 3.06
CA LEU A 53 -11.62 -15.21 1.64
C LEU A 53 -13.09 -15.53 1.33
N CYS A 54 -13.69 -14.75 0.44
CA CYS A 54 -15.06 -14.98 0.00
C CYS A 54 -15.08 -15.27 -1.49
N GLU A 55 -15.81 -16.32 -1.89
CA GLU A 55 -16.24 -16.50 -3.27
C GLU A 55 -17.52 -15.69 -3.47
N LEU A 56 -17.52 -14.85 -4.50
CA LEU A 56 -18.70 -14.09 -4.91
C LEU A 56 -19.11 -14.55 -6.30
N GLU A 57 -20.40 -14.87 -6.44
CA GLU A 57 -21.03 -15.08 -7.73
C GLU A 57 -21.28 -13.72 -8.37
N GLU A 58 -20.54 -13.39 -9.44
CA GLU A 58 -20.81 -12.19 -10.22
C GLU A 58 -22.04 -12.42 -11.10
N MET A 59 -23.14 -11.74 -10.77
CA MET A 59 -24.24 -11.55 -11.71
C MET A 59 -23.78 -10.55 -12.78
N ALA A 60 -23.44 -11.05 -13.97
CA ALA A 60 -23.02 -10.24 -15.10
C ALA A 60 -24.17 -9.32 -15.54
N THR A 61 -24.25 -8.13 -14.96
CA THR A 61 -25.10 -7.06 -15.47
C THR A 61 -24.42 -6.49 -16.71
N LYS A 62 -25.11 -6.51 -17.87
CA LYS A 62 -24.65 -5.82 -19.07
C LYS A 62 -24.66 -4.32 -18.80
N LEU A 63 -23.54 -3.80 -18.30
CA LEU A 63 -23.38 -2.38 -18.07
C LEU A 63 -23.26 -1.68 -19.43
N ALA A 64 -24.09 -0.67 -19.68
CA ALA A 64 -23.94 0.18 -20.85
C ALA A 64 -22.58 0.89 -20.77
N LEU A 65 -21.66 0.53 -21.66
CA LEU A 65 -20.35 1.16 -21.81
C LEU A 65 -20.46 2.37 -22.74
N ASN A 66 -19.58 3.34 -22.54
CA ASN A 66 -19.43 4.45 -23.47
C ASN A 66 -18.72 3.99 -24.74
N LYS A 67 -19.17 4.42 -25.92
CA LYS A 67 -18.62 4.01 -27.23
C LYS A 67 -17.14 4.37 -27.46
N ILE A 68 -16.54 5.16 -26.56
CA ILE A 68 -15.19 5.70 -26.69
C ILE A 68 -14.25 4.96 -25.72
N GLY A 69 -13.03 4.66 -26.17
CA GLY A 69 -11.96 4.12 -25.34
C GLY A 69 -11.16 5.22 -24.62
N LEU A 70 -10.31 4.82 -23.68
CA LEU A 70 -9.56 5.76 -22.84
C LEU A 70 -8.06 5.44 -22.87
N GLY A 71 -7.27 6.35 -23.42
CA GLY A 71 -5.81 6.30 -23.35
C GLY A 71 -5.26 6.93 -22.09
N ILE A 72 -4.26 6.29 -21.49
CA ILE A 72 -3.51 6.74 -20.31
C ILE A 72 -2.02 6.74 -20.64
N ASP A 73 -1.46 7.94 -20.62
CA ASP A 73 -0.03 8.23 -20.71
C ASP A 73 0.54 8.36 -19.28
N LEU A 74 1.60 7.65 -18.91
CA LEU A 74 2.21 7.72 -17.58
C LEU A 74 3.44 8.62 -17.62
N GLY A 75 3.86 9.13 -16.47
CA GLY A 75 4.94 10.10 -16.48
C GLY A 75 5.70 10.27 -15.18
N VAL A 76 6.84 10.94 -15.30
CA VAL A 76 7.63 11.38 -14.14
C VAL A 76 7.18 12.78 -13.70
N LYS A 77 6.81 13.64 -14.66
CA LYS A 77 6.34 15.00 -14.38
C LYS A 77 4.98 14.95 -13.69
N ASP A 78 4.01 14.42 -14.41
CA ASP A 78 2.65 14.13 -13.97
C ASP A 78 2.53 12.61 -13.85
N PHE A 79 1.69 12.12 -12.94
CA PHE A 79 1.57 10.68 -12.70
C PHE A 79 0.95 9.97 -13.90
N ALA A 80 -0.15 10.54 -14.42
CA ALA A 80 -0.82 10.06 -15.60
C ALA A 80 -1.57 11.18 -16.31
N THR A 81 -1.58 11.19 -17.63
CA THR A 81 -2.38 12.08 -18.48
C THR A 81 -3.34 11.23 -19.29
N ARG A 82 -4.60 11.65 -19.33
CA ARG A 82 -5.67 10.90 -19.95
C ARG A 82 -6.10 11.54 -21.26
N SER A 83 -6.45 10.71 -22.24
CA SER A 83 -6.86 11.17 -23.58
C SER A 83 -8.07 12.12 -23.61
N ASP A 84 -8.87 12.17 -22.54
CA ASP A 84 -9.98 13.12 -22.37
C ASP A 84 -9.57 14.44 -21.71
N GLY A 85 -8.26 14.69 -21.58
CA GLY A 85 -7.69 15.93 -21.07
C GLY A 85 -7.49 15.97 -19.55
N ILE A 86 -7.89 14.93 -18.81
CA ILE A 86 -7.66 14.89 -17.36
C ILE A 86 -6.20 14.57 -17.06
N VAL A 87 -5.54 15.44 -16.29
CA VAL A 87 -4.18 15.24 -15.80
C VAL A 87 -4.20 14.86 -14.32
N HIS A 88 -3.50 13.78 -13.99
CA HIS A 88 -3.27 13.32 -12.63
C HIS A 88 -1.85 13.70 -12.19
N GLU A 89 -1.74 14.67 -11.29
CA GLU A 89 -0.45 15.17 -10.82
C GLU A 89 0.39 14.12 -10.07
N ASN A 90 1.71 14.25 -10.09
CA ASN A 90 2.55 13.34 -9.33
C ASN A 90 2.46 13.56 -7.80
N ILE A 91 1.76 12.67 -7.09
CA ILE A 91 1.58 12.75 -5.63
C ILE A 91 2.89 12.83 -4.85
N ASN A 92 3.99 12.29 -5.39
CA ASN A 92 5.31 12.35 -4.76
C ASN A 92 5.90 13.77 -4.73
N LYS A 93 5.34 14.72 -5.50
CA LYS A 93 5.75 16.12 -5.51
C LYS A 93 5.02 16.98 -4.47
N THR A 94 3.92 16.48 -3.89
CA THR A 94 3.13 17.19 -2.89
C THR A 94 3.94 17.51 -1.62
N ILE A 95 3.63 18.63 -0.98
CA ILE A 95 4.29 19.07 0.26
C ILE A 95 4.15 17.99 1.36
N LYS A 96 2.97 17.36 1.45
CA LYS A 96 2.68 16.30 2.43
C LYS A 96 3.62 15.11 2.28
N VAL A 97 3.77 14.57 1.07
CA VAL A 97 4.66 13.43 0.82
C VAL A 97 6.12 13.82 1.04
N LYS A 98 6.56 14.98 0.53
CA LYS A 98 7.92 15.49 0.73
C LYS A 98 8.28 15.66 2.21
N LYS A 99 7.35 16.14 3.05
CA LYS A 99 7.56 16.27 4.50
C LYS A 99 7.77 14.90 5.16
N ILE A 100 6.99 13.89 4.76
CA ILE A 100 7.12 12.51 5.29
C ILE A 100 8.44 11.87 4.82
N GLU A 101 8.80 12.00 3.54
CA GLU A 101 10.07 11.51 2.99
C GLU A 101 11.29 12.17 3.69
N LYS A 102 11.24 13.48 3.93
CA LYS A 102 12.30 14.21 4.66
C LYS A 102 12.44 13.68 6.08
N ARG A 103 11.33 13.39 6.75
CA ARG A 103 11.34 12.77 8.08
C ARG A 103 11.90 11.35 8.03
N LEU A 104 11.46 10.52 7.09
CA LEU A 104 11.98 9.17 6.89
C LEU A 104 13.50 9.16 6.72
N LYS A 105 14.04 10.04 5.86
CA LYS A 105 15.50 10.17 5.64
C LYS A 105 16.25 10.61 6.91
N ARG A 106 15.62 11.39 7.80
CA ARG A 106 16.23 11.78 9.09
C ARG A 106 16.25 10.62 10.07
N GLU A 107 15.14 9.90 10.21
CA GLU A 107 15.03 8.75 11.11
C GLU A 107 15.96 7.61 10.65
N GLN A 108 16.05 7.32 9.34
CA GLN A 108 16.99 6.35 8.79
C GLN A 108 18.46 6.70 9.10
N ARG A 109 18.84 7.99 8.97
CA ARG A 109 20.19 8.45 9.33
C ARG A 109 20.46 8.34 10.83
N SER A 110 19.48 8.68 11.67
CA SER A 110 19.56 8.50 13.12
C SER A 110 19.74 7.03 13.49
N LEU A 111 18.97 6.15 12.87
CA LEU A 111 19.04 4.70 13.07
C LEU A 111 20.41 4.15 12.67
N ALA A 112 20.91 4.51 11.48
CA ALA A 112 22.23 4.09 11.00
C ALA A 112 23.36 4.52 11.95
N ARG A 113 23.35 5.77 12.43
CA ARG A 113 24.35 6.26 13.41
C ARG A 113 24.30 5.47 14.72
N LYS A 114 23.11 5.09 15.21
CA LYS A 114 22.98 4.26 16.42
C LYS A 114 23.59 2.87 16.21
N PHE A 115 23.34 2.23 15.06
CA PHE A 115 23.93 0.93 14.73
C PHE A 115 25.47 1.00 14.61
N GLU A 116 26.00 2.02 13.93
CA GLU A 116 27.45 2.24 13.82
C GLU A 116 28.11 2.43 15.20
N ASN A 117 27.50 3.23 16.07
CA ASN A 117 28.02 3.48 17.41
C ASN A 117 28.02 2.22 18.29
N LEU A 118 27.01 1.35 18.16
CA LEU A 118 27.00 0.05 18.82
C LEU A 118 28.16 -0.84 18.35
N LYS A 119 28.36 -0.92 17.02
CA LYS A 119 29.43 -1.73 16.42
C LYS A 119 30.81 -1.30 16.91
N LYS A 120 31.06 0.01 16.97
CA LYS A 120 32.35 0.58 17.40
C LYS A 120 32.69 0.34 18.87
N ARG A 121 31.68 0.24 19.74
CA ARG A 121 31.90 0.11 21.19
C ARG A 121 32.10 -1.34 21.67
N GLY A 122 31.90 -2.33 20.79
CA GLY A 122 31.97 -3.75 21.16
C GLY A 122 30.93 -4.19 22.21
N GLU A 123 29.99 -3.32 22.57
CA GLU A 123 29.01 -3.56 23.64
C GLU A 123 28.04 -4.70 23.23
N LYS A 124 28.13 -5.86 23.91
CA LYS A 124 27.03 -6.83 23.94
C LYS A 124 25.89 -6.18 24.69
N SER A 125 24.88 -5.78 23.93
CA SER A 125 23.73 -5.02 24.41
C SER A 125 23.06 -5.63 25.64
N VAL A 126 23.16 -4.92 26.75
CA VAL A 126 22.34 -5.12 27.93
C VAL A 126 21.78 -3.74 28.31
N THR A 127 20.46 -3.61 28.29
CA THR A 127 19.61 -2.48 28.74
C THR A 127 19.44 -1.22 27.86
N ASN A 128 18.23 -0.64 27.94
CA ASN A 128 17.64 0.62 27.42
C ASN A 128 17.96 1.10 25.98
N LYS A 129 19.22 1.03 25.53
CA LYS A 129 19.64 1.44 24.18
C LYS A 129 19.03 0.58 23.06
N ARG A 130 18.87 -0.74 23.26
CA ARG A 130 18.17 -1.63 22.30
C ARG A 130 16.70 -1.22 22.14
N VAL A 131 16.02 -0.96 23.26
CA VAL A 131 14.64 -0.45 23.27
C VAL A 131 14.51 0.86 22.47
N ASP A 132 15.50 1.76 22.56
CA ASP A 132 15.52 3.01 21.79
C ASP A 132 15.89 2.87 20.31
N ILE A 133 16.53 1.77 19.93
CA ILE A 133 16.76 1.40 18.53
C ILE A 133 15.49 0.77 17.95
N ASP A 134 14.87 -0.17 18.67
CA ASP A 134 13.63 -0.83 18.26
C ASP A 134 12.49 0.18 18.10
N LYS A 135 12.39 1.16 19.01
CA LYS A 135 11.47 2.32 18.86
C LYS A 135 11.74 3.10 17.57
N ASN A 136 13.00 3.27 17.17
CA ASN A 136 13.38 3.99 15.96
C ASN A 136 13.11 3.16 14.69
N VAL A 137 13.42 1.86 14.71
CA VAL A 137 13.05 0.90 13.66
C VAL A 137 11.54 0.95 13.43
N LEU A 138 10.75 0.87 14.49
CA LEU A 138 9.28 0.95 14.41
C LEU A 138 8.82 2.29 13.83
N ARG A 139 9.50 3.41 14.16
CA ARG A 139 9.19 4.72 13.59
C ARG A 139 9.47 4.78 12.09
N VAL A 140 10.60 4.22 11.63
CA VAL A 140 10.94 4.09 10.20
C VAL A 140 9.90 3.25 9.47
N GLN A 141 9.54 2.08 10.01
CA GLN A 141 8.49 1.20 9.44
C GLN A 141 7.13 1.90 9.36
N LYS A 142 6.75 2.66 10.40
CA LYS A 142 5.51 3.46 10.40
C LYS A 142 5.51 4.51 9.29
N LEU A 143 6.64 5.18 9.05
CA LEU A 143 6.77 6.18 7.98
C LEU A 143 6.71 5.54 6.58
N HIS A 144 7.44 4.44 6.36
CA HIS A 144 7.40 3.69 5.10
C HIS A 144 5.99 3.31 4.71
N ALA A 145 5.28 2.66 5.63
CA ALA A 145 3.94 2.20 5.32
C ALA A 145 2.90 3.34 5.34
N ARG A 146 3.20 4.49 5.94
CA ARG A 146 2.38 5.71 5.72
C ARG A 146 2.52 6.21 4.28
N LEU A 147 3.74 6.22 3.73
CA LEU A 147 3.98 6.58 2.33
C LEU A 147 3.33 5.58 1.37
N ALA A 148 3.51 4.27 1.62
CA ALA A 148 2.89 3.22 0.82
C ALA A 148 1.37 3.37 0.79
N ASN A 149 0.74 3.56 1.95
CA ASN A 149 -0.72 3.75 2.02
C ASN A 149 -1.18 4.99 1.24
N ILE A 150 -0.46 6.12 1.33
CA ILE A 150 -0.79 7.33 0.56
C ILE A 150 -0.74 7.06 -0.94
N ARG A 151 0.30 6.36 -1.41
CA ARG A 151 0.48 6.05 -2.84
C ARG A 151 -0.56 5.06 -3.34
N ILE A 152 -0.83 4.00 -2.58
CA ILE A 152 -1.86 3.00 -2.90
C ILE A 152 -3.23 3.68 -2.99
N GLU A 153 -3.57 4.53 -2.03
CA GLU A 153 -4.85 5.25 -2.03
C GLU A 153 -4.98 6.16 -3.26
N TYR A 154 -3.90 6.83 -3.64
CA TYR A 154 -3.87 7.68 -4.82
C TYR A 154 -4.06 6.89 -6.13
N VAL A 155 -3.38 5.76 -6.27
CA VAL A 155 -3.58 4.88 -7.43
C VAL A 155 -5.02 4.36 -7.48
N LYS A 156 -5.57 3.94 -6.33
CA LYS A 156 -6.96 3.47 -6.24
C LYS A 156 -7.96 4.56 -6.63
N SER A 157 -7.74 5.80 -6.21
CA SER A 157 -8.66 6.89 -6.55
C SER A 157 -8.65 7.17 -8.06
N ILE A 158 -7.49 7.12 -8.72
CA ILE A 158 -7.37 7.25 -10.18
C ILE A 158 -8.05 6.09 -10.89
N VAL A 159 -7.74 4.85 -10.51
CA VAL A 159 -8.37 3.66 -11.11
C VAL A 159 -9.89 3.72 -10.96
N THR A 160 -10.38 4.12 -9.78
CA THR A 160 -11.82 4.30 -9.54
C THR A 160 -12.39 5.40 -10.44
N ASN A 161 -11.67 6.50 -10.64
CA ASN A 161 -12.10 7.58 -11.52
C ASN A 161 -12.18 7.11 -12.98
N VAL A 162 -11.18 6.36 -13.45
CA VAL A 162 -11.14 5.75 -14.80
C VAL A 162 -12.28 4.75 -14.98
N VAL A 163 -12.48 3.82 -14.06
CA VAL A 163 -13.54 2.80 -14.18
C VAL A 163 -14.94 3.43 -14.18
N LYS A 164 -15.13 4.52 -13.42
CA LYS A 164 -16.39 5.28 -13.40
C LYS A 164 -16.76 5.90 -14.75
N THR A 165 -15.79 6.17 -15.64
CA THR A 165 -16.10 6.67 -16.99
C THR A 165 -16.59 5.57 -17.93
N LYS A 166 -16.65 4.30 -17.48
CA LYS A 166 -17.16 3.15 -18.24
C LYS A 166 -16.64 3.07 -19.67
N PRO A 167 -15.31 3.16 -19.89
CA PRO A 167 -14.76 3.13 -21.24
C PRO A 167 -14.96 1.75 -21.87
N THR A 168 -15.10 1.70 -23.20
CA THR A 168 -15.17 0.40 -23.91
C THR A 168 -13.84 -0.36 -23.83
N PHE A 169 -12.71 0.34 -23.85
CA PHE A 169 -11.37 -0.21 -23.66
C PHE A 169 -10.46 0.83 -23.01
N ILE A 170 -9.40 0.36 -22.34
CA ILE A 170 -8.38 1.21 -21.72
C ILE A 170 -7.04 0.85 -22.36
N THR A 171 -6.34 1.84 -22.91
CA THR A 171 -4.95 1.68 -23.36
C THR A 171 -4.03 2.37 -22.38
N VAL A 172 -2.98 1.68 -21.94
CA VAL A 172 -1.96 2.23 -21.04
C VAL A 172 -0.62 2.13 -21.75
N GLU A 173 0.19 3.16 -21.67
CA GLU A 173 1.54 3.09 -22.21
C GLU A 173 2.43 2.06 -21.49
N ASP A 174 3.37 1.48 -22.23
CA ASP A 174 4.43 0.64 -21.68
C ASP A 174 5.69 1.47 -21.45
N LEU A 175 5.87 1.95 -20.22
CA LEU A 175 7.01 2.77 -19.87
C LEU A 175 8.26 1.89 -19.67
N ASN A 176 9.38 2.23 -20.33
CA ASN A 176 10.67 1.54 -20.15
C ASN A 176 11.33 1.89 -18.80
N VAL A 177 10.69 1.47 -17.70
CA VAL A 177 11.12 1.71 -16.32
C VAL A 177 12.54 1.19 -16.09
N LYS A 178 12.88 0.03 -16.67
CA LYS A 178 14.23 -0.56 -16.57
C LYS A 178 15.30 0.36 -17.17
N GLY A 179 15.04 0.93 -18.34
CA GLY A 179 15.92 1.92 -18.98
C GLY A 179 16.05 3.18 -18.14
N MET A 180 14.93 3.72 -17.65
CA MET A 180 14.93 4.94 -16.87
C MET A 180 15.59 4.78 -15.48
N MET A 181 15.54 3.59 -14.89
CA MET A 181 16.27 3.24 -13.66
C MET A 181 17.79 3.25 -13.84
N LYS A 182 18.31 3.03 -15.06
CA LYS A 182 19.75 3.17 -15.36
C LYS A 182 20.19 4.63 -15.41
N ASN A 183 19.27 5.56 -15.69
CA ASN A 183 19.57 6.99 -15.72
C ASN A 183 19.68 7.55 -14.30
N LYS A 184 20.88 8.03 -13.91
CA LYS A 184 21.16 8.57 -12.56
C LYS A 184 20.29 9.77 -12.17
N HIS A 185 19.80 10.55 -13.14
CA HIS A 185 18.93 11.71 -12.87
C HIS A 185 17.47 11.31 -12.63
N LEU A 186 17.04 10.17 -13.17
CA LEU A 186 15.65 9.70 -13.08
C LEU A 186 15.44 8.59 -12.04
N SER A 187 16.45 7.75 -11.82
CA SER A 187 16.38 6.54 -11.00
C SER A 187 15.80 6.80 -9.60
N LYS A 188 16.22 7.87 -8.94
CA LYS A 188 15.72 8.24 -7.61
C LYS A 188 14.24 8.63 -7.61
N THR A 189 13.76 9.26 -8.67
CA THR A 189 12.36 9.69 -8.79
C THR A 189 11.45 8.50 -9.11
N ILE A 190 11.99 7.51 -9.82
CA ILE A 190 11.28 6.30 -10.26
C ILE A 190 11.24 5.24 -9.16
N ALA A 191 12.31 5.09 -8.38
CA ALA A 191 12.42 4.10 -7.30
C ALA A 191 11.55 4.41 -6.06
N LYS A 192 10.48 5.19 -6.22
CA LYS A 192 9.68 5.73 -5.12
C LYS A 192 8.58 4.81 -4.66
#